data_AF-A0A6J0UFK9-F1
#
_entry.id   AF-A0A6J0UFK9-F1
#
_cell.length_a   1.000
_cell.length_b   1.000
_cell.length_c   1.000
_cell.angle_alpha   90.00
_cell.angle_beta   90.00
_cell.angle_gamma   90.00
#
_symmetry.space_group_name_H-M   'P 1'
#
loop_
_entity.id
_entity.type
_entity.pdbx_description
1 polymer ?
#
loop_
_entity_poly.entity_id
_entity_poly.type
_entity_poly.pdbx_seq_one_letter_code
_entity_poly.pdbx_strand_id
1 'polypeptide(L)'
;ALGETGDLYLWGWNESGQLALPSKTLSEDQAATRTAEASRGDSEQNLDQQEVVQDIHQATFISIQAFPALVEMPHGEEISKISCGSRHTAAVTCTGHLYTWGWGKYGQLGHQETASSDEPRRVCYFVDRNLCIVDVVCGPWTTYTLAVDR
;
A
#
# COMPACT_ATOMS: atom_id res chain seq x y z
N ALA A 1 2.07 14.58 5.40
CA ALA A 1 2.17 15.99 4.99
C ALA A 1 2.56 16.05 3.53
N LEU A 2 2.07 17.07 2.82
CA LEU A 2 2.38 17.30 1.43
C LEU A 2 3.27 18.55 1.32
N GLY A 3 4.42 18.43 0.67
CA GLY A 3 5.31 19.55 0.34
C GLY A 3 4.77 20.38 -0.83
N GLU A 4 5.29 21.61 -0.98
CA GLU A 4 4.88 22.50 -2.07
C GLU A 4 5.23 21.97 -3.46
N THR A 5 6.26 21.14 -3.54
CA THR A 5 6.78 20.47 -4.74
C THR A 5 6.10 19.13 -5.04
N GLY A 6 5.09 18.73 -4.26
CA GLY A 6 4.43 17.44 -4.40
C GLY A 6 5.11 16.28 -3.68
N ASP A 7 6.17 16.55 -2.90
CA ASP A 7 6.82 15.55 -2.05
C ASP A 7 5.90 15.09 -0.91
N LEU A 8 5.77 13.78 -0.74
CA LEU A 8 4.95 13.20 0.30
C LEU A 8 5.79 12.76 1.51
N TYR A 9 5.45 13.25 2.69
CA TYR A 9 6.07 12.81 3.95
C TYR A 9 5.07 12.15 4.89
N LEU A 10 5.41 10.98 5.42
CA LEU A 10 4.59 10.24 6.40
C LEU A 10 5.38 9.92 7.68
N TRP A 11 4.65 9.84 8.80
CA TRP A 11 5.19 9.47 10.11
C TRP A 11 4.07 8.93 10.99
N GLY A 12 4.43 8.27 12.09
CA GLY A 12 3.50 7.66 13.02
C GLY A 12 3.64 6.14 13.07
N TRP A 13 2.52 5.44 13.25
CA TRP A 13 2.48 3.99 13.43
C TRP A 13 2.43 3.24 12.09
N ASN A 14 3.14 2.11 11.97
CA ASN A 14 3.33 1.40 10.70
C ASN A 14 3.09 -0.13 10.77
N GLU A 15 2.30 -0.60 11.73
CA GLU A 15 1.94 -2.02 11.89
C GLU A 15 1.15 -2.62 10.71
N SER A 16 0.78 -1.82 9.70
CA SER A 16 0.09 -2.33 8.51
C SER A 16 0.65 -1.74 7.22
N GLY A 17 1.85 -1.15 7.25
CA GLY A 17 2.49 -0.57 6.08
C GLY A 17 1.91 0.77 5.63
N GLN A 18 1.01 1.39 6.42
CA GLN A 18 0.30 2.61 6.03
C GLN A 18 1.20 3.84 5.83
N LEU A 19 2.47 3.77 6.26
CA LEU A 19 3.47 4.81 6.03
C LEU A 19 4.31 4.57 4.77
N ALA A 20 3.99 3.55 3.97
CA ALA A 20 4.84 3.11 2.86
C ALA A 20 6.25 2.68 3.31
N LEU A 21 6.32 1.99 4.45
CA LEU A 21 7.57 1.50 5.04
C LEU A 21 7.42 0.01 5.39
N PRO A 22 8.50 -0.78 5.35
CA PRO A 22 8.45 -2.22 5.63
C PRO A 22 7.77 -2.54 6.96
N SER A 23 6.75 -3.39 6.91
CA SER A 23 5.95 -3.76 8.08
C SER A 23 6.05 -5.25 8.40
N LYS A 24 6.42 -5.57 9.66
CA LYS A 24 6.59 -6.96 10.10
C LYS A 24 5.29 -7.75 10.01
N THR A 25 4.20 -7.18 10.53
CA THR A 25 2.87 -7.81 10.52
C THR A 25 2.40 -8.14 9.11
N LEU A 26 2.70 -7.26 8.15
CA LEU A 26 2.34 -7.46 6.75
C LEU A 26 3.16 -8.58 6.11
N SER A 27 4.47 -8.62 6.38
CA SER A 27 5.36 -9.70 5.92
C SER A 27 4.92 -11.07 6.46
N GLU A 28 4.55 -11.15 7.74
CA GLU A 28 4.02 -12.37 8.36
C GLU A 28 2.68 -12.80 7.76
N ASP A 29 1.75 -11.86 7.56
CA ASP A 29 0.45 -12.10 6.91
C ASP A 29 0.62 -12.67 5.49
N GLN A 30 1.56 -12.13 4.72
CA GLN A 30 1.86 -12.59 3.36
C GLN A 30 2.54 -13.98 3.36
N ALA A 31 3.44 -14.24 4.31
CA ALA A 31 4.04 -15.57 4.49
C ALA A 31 2.98 -16.62 4.85
N ALA A 32 2.06 -16.31 5.77
CA ALA A 32 0.96 -17.20 6.15
C ALA A 32 -0.03 -17.45 5.01
N THR A 33 -0.29 -16.44 4.18
CA THR A 33 -1.16 -16.59 3.00
C THR A 33 -0.51 -17.52 1.97
N ARG A 34 0.79 -17.36 1.69
CA ARG A 34 1.55 -18.22 0.77
C ARG A 34 1.60 -19.68 1.22
N THR A 35 1.79 -19.94 2.52
CA THR A 35 1.79 -21.32 3.04
C THR A 35 0.41 -21.96 2.98
N ALA A 36 -0.66 -21.19 3.23
CA ALA A 36 -2.03 -21.67 3.09
C ALA A 36 -2.39 -22.01 1.62
N GLU A 37 -1.97 -21.19 0.67
CA GLU A 37 -2.17 -21.45 -0.77
C GLU A 37 -1.37 -22.67 -1.26
N ALA A 38 -0.11 -22.81 -0.82
CA ALA A 38 0.72 -23.97 -1.15
C ALA A 38 0.11 -25.28 -0.62
N SER A 39 -0.55 -25.26 0.54
CA SER A 39 -1.23 -26.46 1.08
C SER A 39 -2.54 -26.84 0.36
N ARG A 40 -3.10 -25.94 -0.46
CA ARG A 40 -4.33 -26.18 -1.24
C ARG A 40 -4.04 -26.60 -2.68
N GLY A 41 -2.82 -26.38 -3.18
CA GLY A 41 -2.37 -26.81 -4.50
C GLY A 41 -1.76 -28.21 -4.44
N ASP A 42 -2.32 -29.14 -5.20
CA ASP A 42 -1.78 -30.48 -5.39
C ASP A 42 -0.55 -30.40 -6.34
N SER A 43 0.58 -29.91 -5.83
CA SER A 43 1.84 -29.81 -6.58
C SER A 43 3.03 -29.72 -5.60
N GLU A 44 3.67 -30.86 -5.33
CA GLU A 44 4.98 -30.90 -4.69
C GLU A 44 6.02 -30.22 -5.60
N GLN A 45 6.32 -28.95 -5.35
CA GLN A 45 7.61 -28.38 -5.69
C GLN A 45 8.28 -27.92 -4.39
N ASN A 46 9.20 -28.76 -3.93
CA ASN A 46 10.21 -28.42 -2.90
C ASN A 46 11.05 -27.26 -3.44
N LEU A 47 10.68 -26.03 -3.08
CA LEU A 47 11.56 -24.88 -3.10
C LEU A 47 11.85 -24.51 -1.65
N ASP A 48 13.14 -24.31 -1.37
CA ASP A 48 13.76 -24.26 -0.05
C ASP A 48 13.00 -23.41 0.98
N GLN A 49 12.24 -24.09 1.85
CA GLN A 49 11.61 -23.49 3.04
C GLN A 49 12.66 -22.93 4.03
N GLN A 50 13.95 -23.23 3.84
CA GLN A 50 15.04 -22.72 4.65
C GLN A 50 15.57 -21.34 4.20
N GLU A 51 15.49 -20.97 2.93
CA GLU A 51 15.96 -19.65 2.46
C GLU A 51 14.97 -18.53 2.81
N VAL A 52 13.66 -18.77 2.68
CA VAL A 52 12.61 -17.75 2.96
C VAL A 52 12.60 -17.34 4.44
N VAL A 53 12.91 -18.25 5.36
CA VAL A 53 12.91 -17.97 6.81
C VAL A 53 14.16 -17.19 7.23
N GLN A 54 15.29 -17.34 6.52
CA GLN A 54 16.53 -16.61 6.83
C GLN A 54 16.45 -15.12 6.46
N ASP A 55 15.79 -14.77 5.34
CA ASP A 55 15.61 -13.37 4.92
C ASP A 55 14.71 -12.57 5.88
N ILE A 56 13.69 -13.20 6.46
CA ILE A 56 12.80 -12.54 7.43
C ILE A 56 13.55 -12.14 8.72
N HIS A 57 14.61 -12.87 9.08
CA HIS A 57 15.44 -12.56 10.26
C HIS A 57 16.45 -11.44 10.02
N GLN A 58 16.70 -11.03 8.77
CA GLN A 58 17.55 -9.87 8.43
C GLN A 58 16.74 -8.64 7.97
N ALA A 59 15.46 -8.81 7.63
CA ALA A 59 14.61 -7.70 7.22
C ALA A 59 14.43 -6.67 8.36
N THR A 60 14.78 -5.42 8.08
CA THR A 60 14.53 -4.30 8.99
C THR A 60 13.09 -3.84 8.82
N PHE A 61 12.29 -3.96 9.86
CA PHE A 61 10.91 -3.50 9.89
C PHE A 61 10.78 -2.23 10.73
N ILE A 62 9.86 -1.36 10.33
CA ILE A 62 9.56 -0.11 11.03
C ILE A 62 8.19 -0.23 11.67
N SER A 63 8.12 -0.28 13.00
CA SER A 63 6.84 -0.21 13.74
C SER A 63 6.36 1.22 13.94
N ILE A 64 7.29 2.16 14.15
CA ILE A 64 7.01 3.58 14.33
C ILE A 64 8.05 4.42 13.60
N GLN A 65 7.58 5.43 12.89
CA GLN A 65 8.40 6.44 12.26
C GLN A 65 8.16 7.75 12.99
N ALA A 66 9.04 8.11 13.94
CA ALA A 66 8.80 9.24 14.84
C ALA A 66 8.90 10.62 14.15
N PHE A 67 9.58 10.67 13.00
CA PHE A 67 9.85 11.90 12.25
C PHE A 67 9.36 11.75 10.80
N PRO A 68 8.98 12.85 10.12
CA PRO A 68 8.60 12.80 8.71
C PRO A 68 9.62 12.03 7.86
N ALA A 69 9.19 10.97 7.20
CA ALA A 69 9.96 10.22 6.22
C ALA A 69 9.40 10.50 4.82
N LEU A 70 10.28 10.74 3.85
CA LEU A 70 9.89 10.85 2.46
C LEU A 70 9.32 9.51 1.98
N VAL A 71 8.17 9.56 1.33
CA VAL A 71 7.57 8.41 0.66
C VAL A 71 8.00 8.43 -0.79
N GLU A 72 8.68 7.38 -1.21
CA GLU A 72 9.06 7.18 -2.62
C GLU A 72 7.83 6.76 -3.42
N MET A 73 7.29 7.68 -4.21
CA MET A 73 6.17 7.38 -5.11
C MET A 73 6.68 6.67 -6.38
N PRO A 74 5.96 5.66 -6.90
CA PRO A 74 6.31 5.00 -8.14
C PRO A 74 6.48 6.01 -9.28
N HIS A 75 7.55 5.84 -10.06
CA HIS A 75 7.91 6.73 -11.17
C HIS A 75 8.20 8.20 -10.77
N GLY A 76 8.41 8.48 -9.47
CA GLY A 76 8.66 9.84 -9.00
C GLY A 76 7.45 10.77 -9.20
N GLU A 77 6.23 10.23 -9.16
CA GLU A 77 5.03 11.03 -9.33
C GLU A 77 4.82 12.01 -8.17
N GLU A 78 4.64 13.29 -8.51
CA GLU A 78 4.29 14.35 -7.57
C GLU A 78 2.84 14.21 -7.07
N ILE A 79 2.63 14.44 -5.78
CA ILE A 79 1.33 14.31 -5.13
C ILE A 79 0.59 15.65 -5.10
N SER A 80 -0.71 15.61 -5.39
CA SER A 80 -1.60 16.76 -5.33
C SER A 80 -2.60 16.70 -4.16
N LYS A 81 -3.03 15.48 -3.77
CA LYS A 81 -3.94 15.25 -2.63
C LYS A 81 -3.53 14.01 -1.85
N ILE A 82 -3.79 14.02 -0.56
CA ILE A 82 -3.62 12.86 0.31
C ILE A 82 -4.77 12.75 1.31
N SER A 83 -5.17 11.52 1.61
CA SER A 83 -6.07 11.20 2.72
C SER A 83 -5.67 9.90 3.41
N CYS A 84 -5.86 9.82 4.73
CA CYS A 84 -5.51 8.66 5.53
C CYS A 84 -6.73 8.17 6.31
N GLY A 85 -6.95 6.85 6.32
CA GLY A 85 -7.93 6.20 7.20
C GLY A 85 -7.26 5.69 8.47
N SER A 86 -7.89 4.72 9.14
CA SER A 86 -7.33 4.17 10.39
C SER A 86 -6.01 3.43 10.19
N ARG A 87 -5.86 2.73 9.05
CA ARG A 87 -4.68 1.90 8.74
C ARG A 87 -4.35 1.87 7.24
N HIS A 88 -4.80 2.84 6.46
CA HIS A 88 -4.50 2.92 5.03
C HIS A 88 -4.32 4.37 4.61
N THR A 89 -3.63 4.57 3.50
CA THR A 89 -3.35 5.88 2.92
C THR A 89 -3.74 5.85 1.45
N ALA A 90 -4.27 6.95 0.96
CA ALA A 90 -4.56 7.18 -0.44
C ALA A 90 -3.96 8.52 -0.87
N ALA A 91 -3.33 8.54 -2.04
CA ALA A 91 -2.72 9.73 -2.62
C ALA A 91 -3.14 9.89 -4.08
N VAL A 92 -3.43 11.11 -4.49
CA VAL A 92 -3.72 11.49 -5.87
C VAL A 92 -2.52 12.26 -6.40
N THR A 93 -2.06 11.90 -7.58
CA THR A 93 -0.91 12.54 -8.21
C THR A 93 -1.32 13.77 -9.02
N CYS A 94 -0.37 14.62 -9.40
CA CYS A 94 -0.63 15.78 -10.26
C CYS A 94 -1.18 15.39 -11.65
N THR A 95 -0.95 14.14 -12.08
CA THR A 95 -1.46 13.59 -13.36
C THR A 95 -2.82 12.89 -13.22
N GLY A 96 -3.41 12.90 -12.02
CA GLY A 96 -4.73 12.35 -11.73
C GLY A 96 -4.74 10.85 -11.45
N HIS A 97 -3.59 10.23 -11.16
CA HIS A 97 -3.52 8.83 -10.76
C HIS A 97 -3.79 8.67 -9.27
N LEU A 98 -4.51 7.61 -8.90
CA LEU A 98 -4.74 7.25 -7.50
C LEU A 98 -3.81 6.10 -7.09
N TYR A 99 -3.12 6.31 -5.98
CA TYR A 99 -2.33 5.31 -5.29
C TYR A 99 -2.93 5.04 -3.91
N THR A 100 -2.94 3.77 -3.51
CA THR A 100 -3.44 3.33 -2.21
C THR A 100 -2.53 2.27 -1.62
N TRP A 101 -2.36 2.30 -0.30
CA TRP A 101 -1.57 1.32 0.45
C TRP A 101 -1.98 1.26 1.92
N GLY A 102 -1.44 0.29 2.64
CA GLY A 102 -1.72 -0.04 4.02
C GLY A 102 -2.58 -1.30 4.16
N TRP A 103 -3.43 -1.31 5.18
CA TRP A 103 -4.32 -2.42 5.50
C TRP A 103 -5.50 -2.51 4.52
N GLY A 104 -5.63 -3.65 3.85
CA GLY A 104 -6.59 -3.83 2.75
C GLY A 104 -7.71 -4.85 2.97
N LYS A 105 -7.88 -5.42 4.17
CA LYS A 105 -8.74 -6.61 4.35
C LYS A 105 -10.24 -6.35 4.11
N TYR A 106 -10.69 -5.10 4.02
CA TYR A 106 -12.06 -4.75 3.65
C TYR A 106 -12.18 -4.20 2.22
N GLY A 107 -11.12 -4.30 1.41
CA GLY A 107 -11.11 -3.86 0.02
C GLY A 107 -10.97 -2.35 -0.16
N GLN A 108 -10.66 -1.59 0.91
CA GLN A 108 -10.52 -0.13 0.84
C GLN A 108 -9.44 0.34 -0.12
N LEU A 109 -8.45 -0.51 -0.44
CA LEU A 109 -7.39 -0.16 -1.40
C LEU A 109 -7.88 -0.22 -2.86
N GLY A 110 -9.05 -0.82 -3.14
CA GLY A 110 -9.63 -0.80 -4.49
C GLY A 110 -8.87 -1.61 -5.54
N HIS A 111 -7.96 -2.52 -5.14
CA HIS A 111 -7.17 -3.35 -6.05
C HIS A 111 -7.89 -4.63 -6.53
N GLN A 112 -9.22 -4.70 -6.36
CA GLN A 112 -10.03 -5.91 -6.63
C GLN A 112 -9.62 -7.14 -5.81
N GLU A 113 -8.99 -6.89 -4.67
CA GLU A 113 -8.57 -7.88 -3.70
C GLU A 113 -8.63 -7.28 -2.29
N THR A 114 -8.31 -8.10 -1.29
CA THR A 114 -8.27 -7.69 0.13
C THR A 114 -6.86 -7.78 0.73
N ALA A 115 -5.82 -7.90 -0.09
CA ALA A 115 -4.45 -7.92 0.40
C ALA A 115 -4.03 -6.54 0.92
N SER A 116 -3.26 -6.54 2.01
CA SER A 116 -2.58 -5.34 2.49
C SER A 116 -1.30 -5.11 1.67
N SER A 117 -0.85 -3.87 1.59
CA SER A 117 0.41 -3.51 0.93
C SER A 117 1.14 -2.44 1.75
N ASP A 118 2.46 -2.56 1.90
CA ASP A 118 3.32 -1.53 2.48
C ASP A 118 4.00 -0.67 1.41
N GLU A 119 3.54 -0.74 0.16
CA GLU A 119 4.04 0.06 -0.96
C GLU A 119 2.88 0.79 -1.66
N PRO A 120 3.06 2.05 -2.09
CA PRO A 120 2.05 2.74 -2.88
C PRO A 120 1.75 2.00 -4.18
N ARG A 121 0.51 1.51 -4.34
CA ARG A 121 0.09 0.82 -5.56
C ARG A 121 -0.96 1.62 -6.31
N ARG A 122 -0.77 1.75 -7.63
CA ARG A 122 -1.73 2.43 -8.50
C ARG A 122 -3.03 1.63 -8.62
N VAL A 123 -4.16 2.32 -8.50
CA VAL A 123 -5.49 1.72 -8.70
C VAL A 123 -5.83 1.70 -10.19
N CYS A 124 -5.53 0.58 -10.86
CA CYS A 124 -5.66 0.44 -12.32
C CYS A 124 -7.08 0.62 -12.85
N TYR A 125 -8.12 0.38 -12.04
CA TYR A 125 -9.53 0.52 -12.44
C TYR A 125 -9.83 1.84 -13.16
N PHE A 126 -9.26 2.95 -12.67
CA PHE A 126 -9.45 4.29 -13.23
C PHE A 126 -8.62 4.51 -14.50
N VAL A 127 -7.40 3.97 -14.54
CA VAL A 127 -6.53 4.04 -15.72
C VAL A 127 -7.17 3.30 -16.91
N ASP A 128 -7.66 2.09 -16.67
CA ASP A 128 -8.28 1.23 -17.69
C ASP A 128 -9.56 1.85 -18.28
N ARG A 129 -10.17 2.81 -17.56
CA ARG A 129 -11.38 3.55 -17.96
C ARG A 129 -11.10 4.97 -18.43
N ASN A 130 -9.83 5.36 -18.54
CA ASN A 130 -9.42 6.72 -18.91
C ASN A 130 -10.05 7.80 -17.99
N LEU A 131 -10.10 7.53 -16.69
CA LEU A 131 -10.59 8.44 -15.66
C LEU A 131 -9.43 9.10 -14.91
N CYS A 132 -9.60 10.38 -14.57
CA CYS A 132 -8.72 11.12 -13.67
C CYS A 132 -9.37 11.26 -12.29
N ILE A 133 -8.58 11.04 -11.23
CA ILE A 133 -9.02 11.33 -9.87
C ILE A 133 -8.66 12.76 -9.52
N VAL A 134 -9.64 13.49 -9.00
CA VAL A 134 -9.53 14.91 -8.65
C VAL A 134 -9.42 15.08 -7.13
N ASP A 135 -10.07 14.20 -6.37
CA ASP A 135 -10.07 14.24 -4.91
C ASP A 135 -10.21 12.84 -4.30
N VAL A 136 -9.73 12.70 -3.06
CA VAL A 136 -9.79 11.47 -2.29
C VAL A 136 -10.05 11.74 -0.81
N VAL A 137 -10.94 10.95 -0.22
CA VAL A 137 -11.26 11.00 1.22
C VAL A 137 -11.30 9.59 1.79
N CYS A 138 -10.47 9.36 2.81
CA CYS A 138 -10.44 8.10 3.56
C CYS A 138 -11.28 8.24 4.84
N GLY A 139 -12.26 7.35 4.99
CA GLY A 139 -12.89 7.06 6.27
C GLY A 139 -12.07 6.07 7.10
N PRO A 140 -12.56 5.59 8.24
CA PRO A 140 -11.84 4.60 9.05
C PRO A 140 -11.42 3.37 8.24
N TRP A 141 -12.33 2.86 7.41
CA TRP A 141 -12.19 1.58 6.71
C TRP A 141 -12.63 1.63 5.23
N THR A 142 -12.80 2.83 4.68
CA THR A 142 -13.37 3.04 3.35
C THR A 142 -12.63 4.17 2.65
N THR A 143 -12.57 4.13 1.32
CA THR A 143 -12.00 5.20 0.50
C THR A 143 -13.06 5.69 -0.48
N TYR A 144 -13.24 7.01 -0.53
CA TYR A 144 -14.12 7.70 -1.48
C TYR A 144 -13.25 8.52 -2.43
N THR A 145 -13.58 8.54 -3.71
CA THR A 145 -12.84 9.29 -4.73
C THR A 145 -13.80 10.07 -5.61
N LEU A 146 -13.35 11.23 -6.08
CA LEU A 146 -14.01 11.99 -7.15
C LEU A 146 -13.29 11.71 -8.46
N ALA A 147 -13.92 10.96 -9.35
CA ALA A 147 -13.41 10.62 -10.67
C ALA A 147 -14.11 11.46 -11.75
N VAL A 148 -13.36 11.90 -12.74
CA VAL A 148 -13.85 12.60 -13.94
C VAL A 148 -13.26 11.96 -15.19
N ASP A 149 -13.95 12.08 -16.32
CA ASP A 149 -13.37 11.70 -17.61
C ASP A 149 -12.15 12.57 -17.91
N ARG A 150 -11.11 11.96 -18.48
CA ARG A 150 -9.90 12.65 -18.91
C ARG A 150 -10.10 13.44 -20.20
#